data_AF-M6FS54-F1
#
_entry.id   AF-M6FS54-F1
#
_cell.length_a   1.000
_cell.length_b   1.000
_cell.length_c   1.000
_cell.angle_alpha   90.00
_cell.angle_beta   90.00
_cell.angle_gamma   90.00
#
_symmetry.space_group_name_H-M   'P 1'
#
loop_
_entity.id
_entity.type
_entity.pdbx_description
1 polymer ?
#
loop_
_entity_poly.entity_id
_entity_poly.type
_entity_poly.pdbx_seq_one_letter_code
_entity_poly.pdbx_strand_id
1 'polypeptide(L)' 'MDLSNNQLTTLPNEIEFLKRLQELYLRNNQLTTLPKEIGKLQKLNTLNLDDIPALKSQEKKIQKLLPKASIYFIEITKE' A
#
# COMPACT_ATOMS: atom_id res chain seq x y z
N MET A 1 -6.99 -6.48 5.68
CA MET A 1 -7.29 -5.24 6.42
C MET A 1 -7.67 -4.21 5.39
N ASP A 2 -8.88 -3.67 5.49
CA ASP A 2 -9.38 -2.68 4.55
C ASP A 2 -9.36 -1.29 5.20
N LEU A 3 -8.60 -0.38 4.60
CA LEU A 3 -8.48 1.03 4.95
C LEU A 3 -8.81 1.93 3.75
N SER A 4 -9.51 1.37 2.74
CA SER A 4 -9.86 2.09 1.52
C SER A 4 -10.83 3.23 1.81
N ASN A 5 -10.85 4.24 0.94
CA ASN A 5 -11.77 5.40 1.00
C ASN A 5 -11.63 6.24 2.28
N ASN A 6 -10.39 6.43 2.75
CA ASN A 6 -10.08 7.30 3.86
C ASN A 6 -9.28 8.53 3.39
N GLN A 7 -8.87 9.38 4.33
CA GLN A 7 -8.04 10.55 4.07
C GLN A 7 -6.62 10.34 4.60
N LEU A 8 -6.12 9.11 4.59
CA LEU A 8 -4.78 8.80 5.09
C LEU A 8 -3.74 9.46 4.19
N THR A 9 -2.87 10.26 4.79
CA THR A 9 -1.72 10.91 4.12
C THR A 9 -0.41 10.16 4.35
N THR A 10 -0.35 9.35 5.42
CA THR A 10 0.75 8.45 5.75
C THR A 10 0.23 7.19 6.46
N LEU A 11 1.08 6.17 6.61
CA LEU A 11 0.87 5.04 7.50
C LEU A 11 1.83 5.12 8.69
N PRO A 12 1.41 4.70 9.89
CA PRO A 12 2.28 4.62 11.04
C PRO A 12 3.38 3.56 10.86
N ASN A 13 4.54 3.78 11.46
CA ASN A 13 5.66 2.83 11.44
C ASN A 13 5.28 1.50 12.13
N GLU A 14 4.38 1.58 13.10
CA GLU A 14 3.80 0.47 13.87
C GLU A 14 3.08 -0.57 13.01
N ILE A 15 2.83 -0.27 11.72
CA ILE A 15 2.34 -1.27 10.77
C ILE A 15 3.25 -2.50 10.71
N GLU A 16 4.54 -2.36 11.04
CA GLU A 16 5.46 -3.48 11.13
C GLU A 16 5.04 -4.59 12.11
N PHE A 17 4.20 -4.29 13.10
CA PHE A 17 3.75 -5.29 14.08
C PHE A 17 2.65 -6.22 13.54
N LEU A 18 2.06 -5.89 12.38
CA LEU A 18 1.03 -6.70 11.74
C LEU A 18 1.63 -7.92 11.00
N LYS A 19 2.44 -8.74 11.69
CA LYS A 19 3.21 -9.86 11.12
C LYS A 19 2.35 -10.96 10.46
N ARG A 20 1.05 -10.97 10.73
CA ARG A 20 0.08 -11.93 10.18
C ARG A 20 -0.77 -11.36 9.04
N LEU A 21 -0.59 -10.09 8.70
CA LEU A 21 -1.37 -9.43 7.67
C LEU A 21 -1.03 -10.01 6.29
N GLN A 22 -2.06 -10.47 5.58
CA GLN A 22 -1.93 -11.06 4.24
C GLN A 22 -2.43 -10.12 3.15
N GLU A 23 -3.42 -9.30 3.47
CA GLU A 23 -4.05 -8.39 2.51
C GLU A 23 -4.20 -7.02 3.14
N LEU A 24 -3.80 -5.98 2.41
CA LEU A 24 -3.92 -4.59 2.81
C LEU A 24 -4.51 -3.78 1.65
N TYR A 25 -5.69 -3.21 1.87
CA TYR A 25 -6.37 -2.35 0.89
C TYR A 25 -6.28 -0.91 1.35
N LEU A 26 -5.65 -0.06 0.54
CA LEU A 26 -5.43 1.37 0.81
C LEU A 26 -6.05 2.25 -0.27
N ARG A 27 -6.86 1.66 -1.15
CA ARG A 27 -7.44 2.33 -2.30
C ARG A 27 -8.10 3.65 -1.93
N ASN A 28 -8.01 4.66 -2.80
CA ASN A 28 -8.68 5.95 -2.61
C ASN A 28 -8.32 6.60 -1.26
N ASN A 29 -7.02 6.78 -1.05
CA ASN A 29 -6.43 7.56 0.04
C ASN A 29 -5.51 8.65 -0.53
N GLN A 30 -5.00 9.53 0.33
CA GLN A 30 -4.13 10.64 -0.05
C GLN A 30 -2.66 10.34 0.28
N LEU A 31 -2.28 9.06 0.27
CA LEU A 31 -0.92 8.62 0.62
C LEU A 31 0.06 9.14 -0.42
N THR A 32 1.09 9.84 0.04
CA THR A 32 2.18 10.31 -0.82
C THR A 32 3.42 9.42 -0.73
N THR A 33 3.54 8.66 0.36
CA THR A 33 4.64 7.72 0.63
C THR A 33 4.12 6.53 1.42
N LEU A 34 4.92 5.46 1.48
CA LEU A 34 4.74 4.36 2.43
C LEU A 34 5.97 4.32 3.35
N PRO A 35 5.81 4.04 4.65
CA PRO A 35 6.94 3.86 5.56
C PRO A 35 7.76 2.65 5.09
N LYS A 36 9.09 2.71 5.29
CA LYS A 36 9.98 1.58 4.92
C LYS A 36 9.63 0.30 5.69
N GLU A 37 9.02 0.47 6.85
CA GLU A 37 8.51 -0.54 7.77
C GLU A 37 7.44 -1.44 7.12
N ILE A 38 6.78 -1.00 6.03
CA ILE A 38 5.88 -1.87 5.27
C ILE A 38 6.59 -3.12 4.75
N GLY A 39 7.89 -3.05 4.44
CA GLY A 39 8.70 -4.21 4.05
C GLY A 39 8.86 -5.26 5.15
N LYS A 40 8.50 -4.96 6.40
CA LYS A 40 8.48 -5.94 7.51
C LYS A 40 7.21 -6.81 7.52
N LEU A 41 6.24 -6.56 6.64
CA LEU A 41 5.03 -7.37 6.48
C LEU A 41 5.30 -8.64 5.66
N GLN A 42 6.05 -9.58 6.26
CA GLN A 42 6.57 -10.77 5.57
C GLN A 42 5.50 -11.75 5.05
N LYS A 43 4.25 -11.63 5.53
CA LYS A 43 3.11 -12.46 5.10
C LYS A 43 2.17 -11.73 4.14
N LEU A 44 2.46 -10.48 3.78
CA LEU A 44 1.61 -9.71 2.88
C LEU A 44 1.71 -10.27 1.47
N ASN A 45 0.59 -10.74 0.96
CA ASN A 45 0.43 -11.28 -0.39
C ASN A 45 -0.22 -10.25 -1.31
N THR A 46 -1.07 -9.38 -0.78
CA THR A 46 -1.82 -8.39 -1.58
C THR A 46 -1.74 -7.01 -0.96
N LEU A 47 -1.34 -6.03 -1.80
CA LEU A 47 -1.37 -4.61 -1.49
C LEU A 47 -2.12 -3.86 -2.59
N ASN A 48 -3.29 -3.33 -2.29
CA ASN A 48 -4.05 -2.50 -3.23
C ASN A 48 -3.77 -1.01 -2.96
N LEU A 49 -3.22 -0.32 -3.96
CA LEU A 49 -2.89 1.12 -3.97
C LEU A 49 -3.64 1.86 -5.09
N ASP A 50 -4.75 1.30 -5.55
CA ASP A 50 -5.59 1.88 -6.60
C ASP A 50 -6.04 3.30 -6.19
N ASP A 51 -6.20 4.19 -7.17
CA ASP A 51 -6.59 5.59 -6.94
C ASP A 51 -5.66 6.34 -5.95
N ILE A 52 -4.36 5.97 -5.88
CA ILE A 52 -3.31 6.70 -5.14
C ILE A 52 -2.21 7.15 -6.12
N PRO A 53 -2.44 8.19 -6.94
CA PRO A 53 -1.55 8.57 -8.04
C PRO A 53 -0.13 8.93 -7.59
N ALA A 54 0.02 9.51 -6.39
CA ALA A 54 1.32 9.88 -5.83
C ALA A 54 2.27 8.69 -5.59
N LEU A 55 1.73 7.48 -5.39
CA LEU A 55 2.51 6.26 -5.19
C LEU A 55 2.82 5.53 -6.50
N LYS A 56 2.10 5.81 -7.60
CA LYS A 56 2.30 5.13 -8.88
C LYS A 56 3.74 5.30 -9.41
N SER A 57 4.28 6.50 -9.30
CA SER A 57 5.68 6.79 -9.69
C SER A 57 6.72 6.05 -8.84
N GLN A 58 6.33 5.57 -7.65
CA GLN A 58 7.18 4.86 -6.69
C GLN A 58 7.03 3.33 -6.77
N GLU A 59 6.26 2.80 -7.73
CA GLU A 59 5.94 1.38 -7.86
C GLU A 59 7.17 0.47 -7.76
N LYS A 60 8.26 0.78 -8.49
CA LYS A 60 9.51 -0.01 -8.44
C LYS A 60 10.15 -0.04 -7.04
N LYS A 61 10.04 1.04 -6.27
CA LYS A 61 10.55 1.11 -4.90
C LYS A 61 9.68 0.26 -3.97
N ILE A 62 8.36 0.30 -4.16
CA ILE A 62 7.41 -0.48 -3.35
C ILE A 62 7.56 -1.97 -3.64
N GLN A 63 7.72 -2.37 -4.91
CA GLN A 63 8.02 -3.74 -5.31
C GLN A 63 9.32 -4.26 -4.68
N LYS A 64 10.37 -3.43 -4.56
CA LYS A 64 11.60 -3.81 -3.86
C LYS A 64 11.41 -4.02 -2.35
N LEU A 65 10.52 -3.25 -1.72
CA LEU A 65 10.20 -3.40 -0.30
C LEU A 65 9.35 -4.65 -0.03
N LEU A 66 8.48 -5.01 -0.99
CA LEU A 66 7.52 -6.11 -0.87
C LEU A 66 7.63 -7.07 -2.07
N PRO A 67 8.77 -7.74 -2.27
CA PRO A 67 9.04 -8.51 -3.49
C PRO A 67 8.15 -9.75 -3.67
N LYS A 68 7.44 -10.16 -2.62
CA LYS A 68 6.52 -11.31 -2.62
C LYS A 68 5.06 -10.91 -2.77
N ALA A 69 4.73 -9.63 -2.60
CA ALA A 69 3.35 -9.17 -2.63
C ALA A 69 2.94 -8.80 -4.07
N SER A 70 1.72 -9.17 -4.44
CA SER A 70 1.04 -8.60 -5.60
C SER A 70 0.59 -7.18 -5.26
N ILE A 71 1.06 -6.19 -6.03
CA ILE A 71 0.77 -4.78 -5.82
C ILE A 71 -0.12 -4.30 -6.96
N TYR A 72 -1.26 -3.70 -6.62
CA TYR A 72 -2.24 -3.19 -7.59
C TYR A 72 -2.23 -1.66 -7.61
N PHE A 73 -2.23 -1.11 -8.83
CA PHE A 73 -2.36 0.31 -9.12
C PHE A 73 -3.29 0.46 -10.32
N ILE A 74 -4.59 0.39 -10.08
CA ILE A 74 -5.62 0.72 -11.05
C ILE A 74 -5.97 2.18 -10.82
N GLU A 75 -5.79 2.98 -11.85
CA GLU A 75 -6.40 4.31 -11.91
C GLU A 75 -7.80 4.09 -12.47
N ILE A 76 -8.83 4.22 -11.64
CA ILE A 76 -10.18 4.28 -12.21
C ILE A 76 -10.34 5.69 -12.77
N THR A 77 -10.17 5.81 -14.08
CA THR A 77 -10.63 6.99 -14.81
C THR A 77 -12.14 7.07 -14.58
N LYS A 78 -12.59 8.02 -13.76
CA LYS A 78 -14.00 8.40 -13.73
C LYS A 78 -14.31 9.05 -15.07
N GLU A 79 -15.13 8.39 -15.87
CA GLU A 79 -15.80 8.97 -17.04
C GLU A 79 -16.68 10.16 -16.63
#